data_AF-A0A523FMQ2-F1
#
_entry.id   AF-A0A523FMQ2-F1
#
_cell.length_a   1.000
_cell.length_b   1.000
_cell.length_c   1.000
_cell.angle_alpha   90.00
_cell.angle_beta   90.00
_cell.angle_gamma   90.00
#
_symmetry.space_group_name_H-M   'P 1'
#
loop_
_entity.id
_entity.type
_entity.pdbx_description
1 polymer ?
#
loop_
_entity_poly.entity_id
_entity_poly.type
_entity_poly.pdbx_seq_one_letter_code
_entity_poly.pdbx_strand_id
1 'polypeptide(L)'
;MTRTCTASSPAVHRYVPASGERASWPLPERIGCIARRGEGGFIAGFKSGFAFLDLPEGRIGKIGDPEPERPNDRMNDGKCDAEGRFWAAQAGRRDSTPALRPAAHSLRATGRTTSPCGP
;
A
#
# COMPACT_ATOMS: atom_id res chain seq x y z
N MET A 1 -9.11 1.88 11.70
CA MET A 1 -8.74 2.78 10.58
C MET A 1 -7.24 3.01 10.63
N THR A 2 -6.50 2.55 9.62
CA THR A 2 -5.05 2.80 9.50
C THR A 2 -4.88 4.01 8.60
N ARG A 3 -4.37 5.13 9.14
CA ARG A 3 -4.02 6.33 8.35
C ARG A 3 -2.52 6.28 8.03
N THR A 4 -2.17 6.32 6.75
CA THR A 4 -0.78 6.43 6.29
C THR A 4 -0.36 7.90 6.36
N CYS A 5 0.70 8.23 7.09
CA CYS A 5 1.27 9.58 7.16
C CYS A 5 2.58 9.60 6.38
N THR A 6 2.66 10.37 5.30
CA THR A 6 3.88 10.54 4.49
C THR A 6 4.58 11.84 4.85
N ALA A 7 5.68 11.76 5.61
CA ALA A 7 6.72 12.78 5.70
C ALA A 7 8.10 12.12 5.44
N SER A 8 9.22 12.84 5.53
CA SER A 8 10.60 12.42 5.18
C SER A 8 11.11 11.08 5.75
N SER A 9 10.39 10.46 6.70
CA SER A 9 10.68 9.14 7.27
C SER A 9 9.53 8.17 6.96
N PRO A 10 9.65 7.28 5.96
CA PRO A 10 8.59 6.36 5.60
C PRO A 10 8.32 5.34 6.72
N ALA A 11 7.06 5.16 7.08
CA ALA A 11 6.63 4.23 8.12
C ALA A 11 5.17 3.78 7.93
N VAL A 12 4.83 2.64 8.54
CA VAL A 12 3.43 2.24 8.80
C VAL A 12 3.09 2.63 10.22
N HIS A 13 1.92 3.23 10.43
CA HIS A 13 1.41 3.58 11.74
C HIS A 13 0.16 2.78 12.07
N ARG A 14 0.09 2.23 13.29
CA ARG A 14 -1.12 1.65 13.87
C ARG A 14 -1.63 2.54 14.98
N TYR A 15 -2.94 2.74 15.02
CA TYR A 15 -3.63 3.41 16.11
C TYR A 15 -4.81 2.54 16.56
N VAL A 16 -4.92 2.31 17.88
CA VAL A 16 -6.04 1.61 18.51
C VAL A 16 -6.92 2.65 19.21
N PRO A 17 -8.11 3.00 18.67
CA PRO A 17 -8.91 4.09 19.22
C PRO A 17 -9.39 3.86 20.66
N ALA A 18 -9.67 2.61 21.04
CA ALA A 18 -10.22 2.28 22.35
C ALA A 18 -9.21 2.51 23.50
N SER A 19 -7.93 2.24 23.27
CA SER A 19 -6.85 2.38 24.26
C SER A 19 -5.96 3.60 24.03
N GLY A 20 -6.05 4.22 22.86
CA GLY A 20 -5.12 5.26 22.42
C GLY A 20 -3.74 4.72 22.01
N GLU A 21 -3.52 3.41 22.01
CA GLU A 21 -2.23 2.79 21.70
C GLU A 21 -1.77 3.14 20.27
N ARG A 22 -0.47 3.46 20.14
CA ARG A 22 0.17 3.79 18.87
C ARG A 22 1.40 2.92 18.67
N ALA A 23 1.58 2.44 17.44
CA ALA A 23 2.80 1.78 17.02
C ALA A 23 3.24 2.33 15.66
N SER A 24 4.54 2.35 15.42
CA SER A 24 5.15 2.86 14.19
C SER A 24 6.28 1.93 13.77
N TRP A 25 6.24 1.48 12.51
CA TRP A 25 7.28 0.63 11.94
C TRP A 25 7.93 1.37 10.76
N PRO A 26 9.21 1.77 10.89
CA PRO A 26 9.96 2.36 9.79
C PRO A 26 10.03 1.42 8.59
N LEU A 27 10.01 2.00 7.39
CA LEU A 27 10.17 1.29 6.13
C LEU A 27 11.41 1.82 5.39
N PRO A 28 12.00 1.02 4.48
CA PRO A 28 13.11 1.48 3.66
C PRO A 28 12.68 2.44 2.55
N GLU A 29 11.38 2.46 2.22
CA GLU A 29 10.83 3.19 1.09
C GLU A 29 9.41 3.67 1.40
N ARG A 30 8.99 4.76 0.76
CA ARG A 30 7.63 5.30 0.86
C ARG A 30 6.60 4.33 0.28
N ILE A 31 5.50 4.19 1.01
CA ILE A 31 4.28 3.53 0.54
C ILE A 31 3.19 4.57 0.29
N GLY A 32 2.37 4.36 -0.74
CA GLY A 32 1.14 5.12 -0.95
C GLY A 32 -0.04 4.48 -0.22
N CYS A 33 -0.15 3.16 -0.32
CA CYS A 33 -1.32 2.42 0.13
C CYS A 33 -0.91 1.09 0.79
N ILE A 34 -1.77 0.60 1.68
CA ILE A 34 -1.59 -0.66 2.41
C ILE A 34 -2.94 -1.28 2.74
N ALA A 35 -3.05 -2.61 2.64
CA ALA A 35 -4.23 -3.38 3.03
C ALA A 35 -3.82 -4.65 3.77
N ARG A 36 -4.70 -5.14 4.66
CA ARG A 36 -4.50 -6.43 5.33
C ARG A 36 -4.74 -7.58 4.36
N ARG A 37 -3.87 -8.59 4.39
CA ARG A 37 -4.16 -9.90 3.79
C ARG A 37 -4.85 -10.75 4.84
N GLY A 38 -5.79 -11.62 4.47
CA GLY A 38 -6.42 -12.47 5.51
C GLY A 38 -5.74 -13.80 5.74
N GLU A 39 -4.64 -14.10 5.03
CA GLU A 39 -3.64 -15.08 5.52
C GLU A 39 -2.66 -14.47 6.54
N GLY A 40 -2.80 -13.19 6.86
CA GLY A 40 -1.90 -12.47 7.77
C GLY A 40 -0.93 -11.52 7.05
N GLY A 41 -0.39 -10.57 7.81
CA GLY A 41 0.41 -9.48 7.25
C GLY A 41 -0.39 -8.56 6.33
N PHE A 42 0.33 -7.90 5.42
CA PHE A 42 -0.19 -6.82 4.59
C PHE A 42 0.29 -6.94 3.15
N ILE A 43 -0.45 -6.31 2.25
CA ILE A 43 0.00 -5.95 0.89
C ILE A 43 0.10 -4.43 0.83
N ALA A 44 1.15 -3.90 0.22
CA ALA A 44 1.40 -2.46 0.11
C ALA A 44 1.88 -2.07 -1.28
N GLY A 45 1.51 -0.86 -1.70
CA GLY A 45 2.06 -0.20 -2.87
C GLY A 45 3.21 0.70 -2.45
N PHE A 46 4.44 0.23 -2.69
CA PHE A 46 5.67 1.01 -2.57
C PHE A 46 5.86 1.87 -3.82
N LYS A 47 6.82 2.80 -3.78
CA LYS A 47 7.28 3.46 -5.00
C LYS A 47 7.85 2.43 -5.99
N SER A 48 8.57 1.41 -5.53
CA SER A 48 9.11 0.31 -6.35
C SER A 48 8.11 -0.80 -6.74
N GLY A 49 6.81 -0.55 -6.60
CA GLY A 49 5.76 -1.50 -6.97
C GLY A 49 5.09 -2.17 -5.77
N PHE A 50 4.54 -3.36 -5.99
CA PHE A 50 3.79 -4.10 -4.98
C PHE A 50 4.69 -5.01 -4.15
N ALA A 51 4.42 -5.08 -2.85
CA ALA A 51 5.07 -6.02 -1.96
C ALA A 51 4.14 -6.50 -0.84
N PHE A 52 4.44 -7.70 -0.34
CA PHE A 52 3.96 -8.17 0.96
C PHE A 52 4.78 -7.57 2.08
N LEU A 53 4.12 -7.24 3.18
CA LEU A 53 4.73 -6.67 4.38
C LEU A 53 4.23 -7.41 5.62
N ASP A 54 5.15 -7.96 6.40
CA ASP A 54 4.84 -8.57 7.69
C ASP A 54 5.38 -7.68 8.83
N LEU A 55 4.47 -7.29 9.72
CA LEU A 55 4.74 -6.46 10.89
C LEU A 55 4.42 -7.27 12.15
N PRO A 56 5.21 -7.13 13.23
CA PRO A 56 6.22 -6.08 13.47
C PRO A 56 7.62 -6.37 12.90
N GLU A 57 7.87 -7.55 12.32
CA GLU A 57 9.20 -8.00 11.91
C GLU A 57 9.83 -7.18 10.77
N GLY A 58 9.03 -6.39 10.05
CA GLY A 58 9.50 -5.54 8.96
C GLY A 58 9.93 -6.32 7.72
N ARG A 59 9.47 -7.57 7.57
CA ARG A 59 9.80 -8.40 6.39
C ARG A 59 9.04 -7.90 5.17
N ILE A 60 9.77 -7.67 4.08
CA ILE A 60 9.23 -7.16 2.81
C ILE A 60 9.49 -8.20 1.72
N GLY A 61 8.42 -8.75 1.15
CA GLY A 61 8.46 -9.67 0.01
C GLY A 61 7.97 -8.98 -1.25
N LYS A 62 8.88 -8.59 -2.15
CA LYS A 62 8.51 -7.92 -3.41
C LYS A 62 7.68 -8.86 -4.30
N ILE A 63 6.63 -8.31 -4.91
CA ILE A 63 5.78 -9.02 -5.88
C ILE A 63 6.17 -8.60 -7.29
N GLY A 64 6.26 -7.28 -7.54
CA GLY A 64 6.65 -6.74 -8.84
C GLY A 64 6.27 -5.28 -9.01
N ASP A 65 6.96 -4.63 -9.95
CA ASP A 65 6.64 -3.28 -10.41
C ASP A 65 5.83 -3.39 -11.71
N PRO A 66 4.57 -2.92 -11.74
CA PRO A 66 3.76 -3.00 -12.94
C PRO A 66 4.18 -2.00 -14.03
N GLU A 67 4.90 -0.93 -13.70
CA GLU A 67 5.28 0.15 -14.64
C GLU A 67 6.75 0.57 -14.41
N PRO A 68 7.73 -0.34 -14.58
CA PRO A 68 9.15 -0.07 -14.29
C PRO A 68 9.76 1.05 -15.18
N GLU A 69 9.15 1.35 -16.32
CA GLU A 69 9.53 2.43 -17.22
C GLU A 69 9.12 3.83 -16.71
N ARG A 70 8.40 3.91 -15.58
CA ARG A 70 7.93 5.16 -14.97
C ARG A 70 8.52 5.37 -13.56
N PRO A 71 9.85 5.51 -13.40
CA PRO A 71 10.53 5.53 -12.10
C PRO A 71 10.22 6.77 -11.22
N ASN A 72 9.58 7.78 -11.80
CA ASN A 72 9.15 9.00 -11.11
C ASN A 72 7.73 8.93 -10.55
N ASP A 73 6.97 7.93 -10.99
CA ASP A 73 5.61 7.71 -10.53
C ASP A 73 5.63 6.84 -9.27
N ARG A 74 4.55 6.92 -8.49
CA ARG A 74 4.42 6.12 -7.28
C ARG A 74 3.02 5.57 -7.15
N MET A 75 2.89 4.44 -6.47
CA MET A 75 1.59 4.02 -5.97
C MET A 75 1.07 5.09 -5.00
N ASN A 76 -0.20 5.43 -5.15
CA ASN A 76 -0.87 6.43 -4.34
C ASN A 76 -1.96 5.82 -3.49
N ASP A 77 -3.16 5.63 -4.05
CA ASP A 77 -4.26 5.04 -3.32
C ASP A 77 -4.44 3.58 -3.70
N GLY A 78 -4.97 2.79 -2.77
CA GLY A 78 -5.31 1.40 -3.04
C GLY A 78 -6.38 0.87 -2.12
N LYS A 79 -7.17 -0.07 -2.62
CA LYS A 79 -8.32 -0.67 -1.93
C LYS A 79 -8.50 -2.10 -2.39
N CYS A 80 -8.99 -2.95 -1.49
CA CYS A 80 -9.45 -4.28 -1.88
C CYS A 80 -10.87 -4.21 -2.46
N ASP A 81 -11.12 -4.96 -3.53
CA ASP A 81 -12.48 -5.21 -4.01
C ASP A 81 -13.17 -6.34 -3.22
N ALA A 82 -14.44 -6.62 -3.55
CA ALA A 82 -15.24 -7.65 -2.89
C ALA A 82 -14.71 -9.08 -3.10
N GLU A 83 -13.90 -9.30 -4.13
CA GLU A 83 -13.26 -10.59 -4.42
C GLU A 83 -11.90 -10.74 -3.72
N GLY A 84 -11.46 -9.71 -2.98
CA GLY A 84 -10.19 -9.67 -2.28
C GLY A 84 -8.99 -9.36 -3.17
N ARG A 85 -9.20 -8.83 -4.38
CA ARG A 85 -8.11 -8.27 -5.19
C ARG A 85 -7.73 -6.90 -4.65
N PHE A 86 -6.44 -6.64 -4.53
CA PHE A 86 -5.92 -5.34 -4.15
C PHE A 86 -5.70 -4.51 -5.42
N TRP A 87 -6.43 -3.40 -5.51
CA TRP A 87 -6.28 -2.40 -6.55
C TRP A 87 -5.43 -1.25 -6.04
N ALA A 88 -4.47 -0.78 -6.82
CA ALA A 88 -3.76 0.46 -6.53
C ALA A 88 -3.62 1.34 -7.78
N ALA A 89 -3.76 2.64 -7.58
CA ALA A 89 -3.59 3.65 -8.61
C ALA A 89 -2.19 4.28 -8.52
N GLN A 90 -1.54 4.44 -9.66
CA GLN A 90 -0.29 5.17 -9.77
C GLN A 90 -0.57 6.65 -10.03
N ALA A 91 0.19 7.52 -9.37
CA ALA A 91 0.13 8.96 -9.60
C ALA A 91 1.54 9.48 -9.89
N GLY A 92 1.66 10.22 -10.99
CA GLY A 92 2.89 10.92 -11.34
C GLY A 92 3.20 12.08 -10.40
N ARG A 93 4.48 12.41 -10.31
CA ARG A 93 4.94 13.60 -9.56
C ARG A 93 4.47 14.86 -10.30
N ARG A 94 3.97 15.87 -9.58
CA ARG A 94 3.38 17.10 -10.16
C ARG A 94 4.39 18.03 -10.86
N ASP A 95 5.62 17.59 -11.10
CA ASP A 95 6.74 18.45 -11.47
C ASP A 95 7.08 18.36 -12.97
N SER A 96 6.32 17.60 -13.77
CA SER A 96 6.59 17.43 -15.19
C SER A 96 5.30 17.24 -15.98
N THR A 97 4.81 18.33 -16.60
CA THR A 97 3.88 18.39 -17.76
C THR A 97 2.51 17.70 -17.57
N PRO A 98 1.36 18.25 -18.05
CA PRO A 98 0.06 17.61 -17.85
C PRO A 98 -0.09 16.38 -18.78
N ALA A 99 0.49 15.26 -18.39
CA ALA A 99 0.12 13.94 -18.89
C ALA A 99 -0.36 13.12 -17.68
N LEU A 100 -1.46 13.56 -17.06
CA LEU A 100 -2.22 12.74 -16.13
C LEU A 100 -2.76 11.54 -16.90
N ARG A 101 -2.01 10.43 -16.91
CA ARG A 101 -2.47 9.11 -17.31
C ARG A 101 -2.61 8.27 -16.04
N PRO A 102 -3.76 8.34 -15.34
CA PRO A 102 -4.00 7.46 -14.21
C PRO A 102 -4.01 6.01 -14.70
N ALA A 103 -3.18 5.16 -14.09
CA ALA A 103 -3.20 3.72 -14.29
C ALA A 103 -3.64 3.04 -13.00
N ALA A 104 -4.47 2.02 -13.11
CA ALA A 104 -4.93 1.19 -11.99
C ALA A 104 -4.49 -0.25 -12.22
N HIS A 105 -3.76 -0.81 -11.27
CA HIS A 105 -3.27 -2.19 -11.32
C HIS A 105 -4.00 -3.00 -10.25
N SER A 106 -4.33 -4.24 -10.60
CA SER A 106 -4.90 -5.21 -9.64
C SER A 106 -3.94 -6.36 -9.44
N LEU A 107 -3.77 -6.76 -8.19
CA LEU A 107 -3.14 -8.02 -7.83
C LEU A 107 -4.12 -8.80 -6.97
N ARG A 108 -4.24 -10.10 -7.25
CA ARG A 108 -4.88 -10.98 -6.29
C ARG A 108 -3.97 -11.07 -5.08
N ALA A 109 -4.37 -10.49 -3.96
CA ALA A 109 -3.74 -10.81 -2.70
C ALA A 109 -4.05 -12.28 -2.43
N THR A 110 -3.15 -13.19 -2.79
CA THR A 110 -3.30 -14.58 -2.36
C THR A 110 -3.28 -14.57 -0.84
N GLY A 111 -4.37 -15.11 -0.29
CA GLY A 111 -4.77 -14.99 1.12
C GLY A 111 -6.01 -14.15 1.32
N ARG A 112 -7.19 -14.81 1.15
CA ARG A 112 -8.56 -14.32 1.41
C ARG A 112 -8.54 -13.08 2.31
N THR A 113 -8.78 -11.88 1.82
CA THR A 113 -8.87 -10.69 2.67
C THR A 113 -10.02 -10.86 3.65
N THR A 114 -9.74 -10.93 4.96
CA THR A 114 -10.79 -10.90 5.97
C THR A 114 -11.30 -9.47 6.11
N SER A 115 -12.25 -9.09 5.25
CA SER A 115 -13.40 -8.22 5.54
C SER A 115 -14.08 -7.91 4.21
N PRO A 116 -15.32 -8.38 3.95
CA PRO A 116 -16.16 -7.67 3.02
C PRO A 116 -16.29 -6.23 3.52
N CYS A 117 -16.17 -5.23 2.65
CA CYS A 117 -16.77 -3.94 2.94
C CYS A 117 -18.25 -4.22 3.21
N GLY A 118 -18.67 -4.16 4.47
CA GLY A 118 -20.09 -4.09 4.81
C GLY A 118 -20.72 -2.85 4.18
N PRO A 119 -22.06 -2.83 4.07
CA PRO A 119 -22.79 -1.73 3.42
C PRO A 119 -22.44 -0.36 4.01
#